data_AF-A0A8S4R251-F1
#
_entry.id   AF-A0A8S4R251-F1
#
_cell.length_a   1.000
_cell.length_b   1.000
_cell.length_c   1.000
_cell.angle_alpha   90.00
_cell.angle_beta   90.00
_cell.angle_gamma   90.00
#
_symmetry.space_group_name_H-M   'P 1'
#
loop_
_entity.id
_entity.type
_entity.pdbx_description
1 polymer ?
#
loop_
_entity_poly.entity_id
_entity_poly.type
_entity_poly.pdbx_seq_one_letter_code
_entity_poly.pdbx_strand_id
1 'polypeptide(L)' 'MAIAPITITPEREKVIDFSEPFLSIDVPIKRTRTSKQLSSTFSFLRPLSKEIW' A
#
# COMPACT_ATOMS: atom_id res chain seq x y z
N MET A 1 -19.18 -1.41 25.99
CA MET A 1 -18.14 -2.29 25.41
C MET A 1 -18.20 -2.13 23.90
N ALA A 2 -17.07 -1.89 23.25
CA ALA A 2 -16.99 -1.77 21.79
C ALA A 2 -15.88 -2.71 21.29
N ILE A 3 -16.13 -3.40 20.19
CA ILE A 3 -15.17 -4.30 19.54
C ILE A 3 -14.96 -3.77 18.13
N ALA A 4 -13.78 -3.21 17.87
CA ALA A 4 -13.44 -2.59 16.60
C ALA A 4 -11.92 -2.49 16.42
N PRO A 5 -11.42 -2.38 15.17
CA PRO A 5 -10.04 -2.01 14.91
C PRO A 5 -9.85 -0.51 15.24
N ILE A 6 -9.40 -0.21 16.46
CA ILE A 6 -9.17 1.14 16.97
C ILE A 6 -7.71 1.30 17.42
N THR A 7 -7.11 2.43 17.06
CA THR A 7 -5.74 2.76 17.48
C THR A 7 -5.75 3.41 18.86
N ILE A 8 -4.91 2.90 19.75
CA ILE A 8 -4.66 3.48 21.07
C ILE A 8 -3.82 4.75 20.86
N THR A 9 -4.31 5.90 21.32
CA THR A 9 -3.65 7.21 21.17
C THR A 9 -3.75 7.97 22.49
N PRO A 10 -2.77 8.82 22.83
CA PRO A 10 -2.73 9.52 24.13
C PRO A 10 -3.91 10.48 24.33
N GLU A 11 -4.51 10.98 23.25
CA GLU A 11 -5.72 11.81 23.32
C GLU A 11 -6.95 10.98 23.71
N ARG A 12 -7.05 9.74 23.22
CA ARG A 12 -8.17 8.84 23.51
C ARG A 12 -8.06 8.21 24.90
N GLU A 13 -6.86 7.89 25.34
CA GLU A 13 -6.61 7.37 26.70
C GLU A 13 -7.04 8.34 27.81
N LYS A 14 -7.11 9.65 27.53
CA LYS A 14 -7.60 10.65 28.51
C LYS A 14 -9.11 10.60 28.76
N VAL A 15 -9.86 9.98 27.84
CA VAL A 15 -11.34 10.01 27.84
C VAL A 15 -11.92 8.61 28.07
N ILE A 16 -11.20 7.56 27.67
CA ILE A 16 -11.63 6.16 27.79
C ILE A 16 -10.46 5.25 28.15
N ASP A 17 -10.78 4.15 28.85
CA ASP A 17 -9.82 3.11 29.19
C ASP A 17 -9.70 2.07 28.06
N PHE A 18 -8.48 1.62 27.79
CA PHE A 18 -8.18 0.55 26.85
C PHE A 18 -7.68 -0.70 27.58
N SER A 19 -7.95 -1.88 27.02
CA SER A 19 -7.30 -3.13 27.43
C SER A 19 -5.88 -3.22 26.86
N GLU A 20 -5.15 -4.27 27.23
CA GLU A 20 -3.90 -4.60 26.56
C GLU A 20 -4.11 -4.76 25.04
N PRO A 21 -3.17 -4.25 24.21
CA PRO A 21 -3.28 -4.33 22.77
C PRO A 21 -3.18 -5.79 22.31
N PHE A 22 -4.15 -6.24 21.52
CA PHE A 22 -4.17 -7.60 20.96
C PHE A 22 -3.51 -7.68 19.57
N LEU A 23 -3.14 -6.54 18.98
CA LEU A 23 -2.61 -6.45 17.62
C LEU A 23 -1.67 -5.25 17.47
N SER A 24 -0.46 -5.53 17.00
CA SER A 24 0.54 -4.51 16.63
C SER A 24 0.65 -4.45 15.11
N ILE A 25 0.27 -3.31 14.51
CA ILE A 25 0.35 -3.07 13.06
C ILE A 25 1.20 -1.83 12.80
N ASP A 26 2.17 -1.99 11.91
CA ASP A 26 2.82 -0.87 11.22
C ASP A 26 2.03 -0.53 9.96
N VAL A 27 1.77 0.75 9.67
CA VAL A 27 1.03 1.16 8.46
C VAL A 27 1.95 0.98 7.23
N PRO A 28 1.74 -0.06 6.38
CA PRO A 28 2.62 -0.26 5.25
C PRO A 28 2.26 0.73 4.14
N ILE A 29 3.27 1.34 3.52
CA ILE A 29 3.06 2.14 2.30
C ILE A 29 2.63 1.18 1.19
N LYS A 30 1.35 1.19 0.85
CA LYS A 30 0.80 0.39 -0.24
C LYS A 30 1.29 0.96 -1.58
N ARG A 31 2.39 0.43 -2.12
CA ARG A 31 2.78 0.68 -3.51
C ARG A 31 1.92 -0.19 -4.42
N THR A 32 1.17 0.43 -5.32
CA THR A 32 0.55 -0.32 -6.41
C THR A 32 1.68 -0.83 -7.30
N ARG A 33 1.68 -2.14 -7.56
CA ARG A 33 2.55 -2.68 -8.61
C ARG A 33 2.00 -2.12 -9.92
N THR A 34 2.74 -1.20 -10.55
CA THR A 34 2.44 -0.83 -11.94
C THR A 34 2.40 -2.12 -12.72
N SER A 35 1.28 -2.35 -13.43
CA SER A 35 1.18 -3.49 -14.33
C SER A 35 2.39 -3.37 -15.25
N LYS A 36 3.24 -4.42 -15.27
CA LYS A 36 4.29 -4.51 -16.28
C LYS A 36 3.53 -4.34 -17.59
N GLN A 37 3.76 -3.25 -18.30
CA GLN A 37 3.09 -3.00 -19.57
C GLN A 37 3.25 -4.28 -20.37
N LEU A 38 2.13 -4.99 -20.59
CA LEU A 38 2.11 -6.25 -21.33
C LEU A 38 2.99 -6.02 -22.53
N SER A 39 4.01 -6.87 -22.73
CA SER A 39 4.96 -6.76 -23.83
C SER A 39 4.16 -6.48 -25.09
N SER A 40 4.11 -5.20 -25.49
CA SER A 40 3.33 -4.78 -26.64
C SER A 40 3.74 -5.66 -27.80
N THR A 41 2.81 -6.09 -28.65
CA THR A 41 3.11 -6.91 -29.82
C THR A 41 4.32 -6.35 -30.60
N PHE A 42 4.53 -5.03 -30.56
CA PHE A 42 5.63 -4.31 -31.20
C PHE A 42 6.87 -4.08 -30.31
N SER A 43 7.05 -4.81 -29.21
CA SER A 43 8.22 -4.64 -28.33
C SER A 43 9.53 -4.99 -29.04
N PHE A 44 9.47 -5.81 -30.08
CA PHE A 44 10.62 -6.16 -30.93
C PHE A 44 11.10 -4.99 -31.81
N LEU A 45 10.32 -3.92 -31.98
CA LEU A 45 10.73 -2.71 -32.72
C LEU A 45 11.56 -1.76 -31.85
N ARG A 46 11.55 -1.91 -30.52
CA ARG A 46 12.27 -1.05 -29.57
C ARG A 46 13.81 -0.99 -29.71
N PRO A 47 14.54 -2.01 -30.19
CA PRO A 47 16.00 -1.91 -30.27
C PRO A 47 16.47 -0.97 -31.39
N LEU A 48 15.55 -0.46 -32.23
CA LEU A 48 15.87 0.44 -33.33
C LEU A 48 14.94 1.67 -33.29
N SER A 49 15.47 2.86 -33.60
CA SER A 49 14.67 4.09 -33.66
C SER A 49 13.70 4.07 -34.86
N LYS A 50 12.56 4.77 -34.76
CA LYS A 50 11.58 4.92 -35.86
C LYS A 50 12.18 5.50 -37.14
N GLU A 51 13.30 6.21 -37.02
CA GLU A 51 14.01 6.81 -38.14
C GLU A 51 14.83 5.80 -38.94
N ILE A 52 15.12 4.62 -38.38
CA ILE A 52 15.96 3.59 -39.00
C ILE A 52 15.13 2.36 -39.45
N TRP A 53 13.91 2.19 -38.93
CA TRP A 53 12.90 1.28 -39.50
C TRP A 53 12.27 1.86 -40.77
#